data_AF-A0A7S4LCC2-F1
#
_entry.id   AF-A0A7S4LCC2-F1
#
_cell.length_a   1.000
_cell.length_b   1.000
_cell.length_c   1.000
_cell.angle_alpha   90.00
_cell.angle_beta   90.00
_cell.angle_gamma   90.00
#
_symmetry.space_group_name_H-M   'P 1'
#
loop_
_entity.id
_entity.type
_entity.pdbx_description
1 polymer ?
#
loop_
_entity_poly.entity_id
_entity_poly.type
_entity_poly.pdbx_seq_one_letter_code
_entity_poly.pdbx_strand_id
1 'polypeptide(L)'
;PMYLLSRKIKALGVKMVLSGEGADEIFGGYLYFHKAPGPVEMQEELVRKVTRLHQWDVLRANKATQAWGLEGRVPFLDKAFLDVCMGIDPREKMVNLEERPDGVHPRLEKYILRKAFDDAERPYLPESVLWRQKEQFSDGQGYDWVDGLRRYADQEISDAEFARRAERFPRETPESKEYYLLRKLFEEHYCKREATKHNSIAVVPSGKSIACS
;
A
#
# COMPACT_ATOMS: atom_id res chain seq x y z
N PRO A 1 3.47 10.63 5.94
CA PRO A 1 4.54 10.08 6.84
C PRO A 1 5.86 9.72 6.13
N MET A 2 5.85 8.86 5.10
CA MET A 2 7.08 8.38 4.44
C MET A 2 7.98 9.49 3.88
N TYR A 3 7.39 10.54 3.30
CA TYR A 3 8.11 11.74 2.85
C TYR A 3 8.90 12.41 4.00
N LEU A 4 8.27 12.59 5.17
CA LEU A 4 8.90 13.22 6.34
C LEU A 4 9.99 12.32 6.96
N LEU A 5 9.74 11.01 7.01
CA LEU A 5 10.74 10.03 7.45
C LEU A 5 11.98 10.06 6.55
N SER A 6 11.77 10.09 5.24
CA SER A 6 12.85 10.12 4.24
C SER A 6 13.75 11.35 4.41
N ARG A 7 13.16 12.52 4.71
CA ARG A 7 13.90 13.74 5.06
C ARG A 7 14.84 13.52 6.24
N LYS A 8 14.35 12.90 7.32
CA LYS A 8 15.14 12.63 8.53
C LYS A 8 16.26 11.63 8.24
N ILE A 9 15.97 10.54 7.53
CA ILE A 9 16.97 9.53 7.15
C ILE A 9 18.07 10.17 6.31
N LYS A 10 17.71 11.01 5.34
CA LYS A 10 18.69 11.71 4.51
C LYS A 10 19.60 12.63 5.32
N ALA A 11 19.04 13.34 6.31
CA ALA A 11 19.80 14.22 7.19
C ALA A 11 20.86 13.47 8.02
N LEU A 12 20.67 12.16 8.25
CA LEU A 12 21.68 11.29 8.89
C LEU A 12 22.78 10.83 7.91
N GLY A 13 22.76 11.28 6.65
CA GLY A 13 23.74 10.92 5.62
C GLY A 13 23.45 9.60 4.90
N VAL A 14 22.37 8.91 5.26
CA VAL A 14 21.94 7.66 4.60
C VAL A 14 21.45 7.97 3.18
N LYS A 15 21.88 7.15 2.22
CA LYS A 15 21.56 7.31 0.78
C LYS A 15 20.65 6.24 0.22
N MET A 16 20.52 5.10 0.91
CA MET A 16 19.71 3.97 0.47
C MET A 16 19.07 3.27 1.67
N VAL A 17 17.83 2.82 1.52
CA VAL A 17 17.09 2.00 2.48
C VAL A 17 16.40 0.84 1.78
N LEU A 18 16.24 -0.28 2.51
CA LEU A 18 15.42 -1.41 2.10
C LEU A 18 14.00 -1.22 2.64
N SER A 19 13.00 -1.58 1.84
CA SER A 19 11.58 -1.54 2.20
C SER A 19 10.91 -2.89 1.95
N GLY A 20 9.89 -3.19 2.74
CA GLY A 20 9.10 -4.42 2.65
C GLY A 20 7.90 -4.36 1.70
N GLU A 21 7.79 -3.30 0.88
CA GLU A 21 6.71 -3.15 -0.13
C GLU A 21 6.72 -4.35 -1.10
N GLY A 22 5.53 -4.84 -1.48
CA GLY A 22 5.36 -6.03 -2.32
C GLY A 22 5.04 -7.31 -1.55
N ALA A 23 5.40 -7.40 -0.26
CA ALA A 23 5.17 -8.62 0.51
C ALA A 23 3.67 -8.95 0.68
N ASP A 24 2.80 -7.95 0.85
CA ASP A 24 1.35 -8.15 0.96
C ASP A 24 0.74 -8.62 -0.37
N GLU A 25 1.24 -8.11 -1.48
CA GLU A 25 0.76 -8.36 -2.84
C GLU A 25 1.20 -9.73 -3.39
N ILE A 26 2.32 -10.26 -2.91
CA ILE A 26 2.86 -11.56 -3.33
C ILE A 26 2.31 -12.71 -2.48
N PHE A 27 2.06 -12.45 -1.18
CA PHE A 27 1.73 -13.48 -0.19
C PHE A 27 0.32 -13.35 0.41
N GLY A 28 -0.51 -12.42 -0.06
CA GLY A 28 -1.89 -12.28 0.42
C GLY A 28 -1.99 -11.71 1.82
N GLY A 29 -1.27 -10.61 2.08
CA GLY A 29 -1.11 -10.06 3.42
C GLY A 29 -2.21 -9.11 3.90
N TYR A 30 -3.09 -8.65 3.02
CA TYR A 30 -4.22 -7.80 3.41
C TYR A 30 -5.34 -8.62 4.04
N LEU A 31 -5.98 -8.07 5.07
CA LEU A 31 -7.03 -8.78 5.84
C LEU A 31 -8.21 -9.27 4.99
N TYR A 32 -8.50 -8.62 3.86
CA TYR A 32 -9.61 -9.08 3.02
C TYR A 32 -9.28 -10.41 2.29
N PHE A 33 -8.01 -10.82 2.17
CA PHE A 33 -7.64 -12.16 1.68
C PHE A 33 -8.12 -13.29 2.58
N HIS A 34 -8.49 -13.00 3.84
CA HIS A 34 -9.18 -13.97 4.70
C HIS A 34 -10.54 -14.41 4.12
N LYS A 35 -11.10 -13.63 3.18
CA LYS A 35 -12.36 -13.89 2.50
C LYS A 35 -12.16 -14.39 1.06
N ALA A 36 -10.94 -14.78 0.69
CA ALA A 36 -10.68 -15.35 -0.63
C ALA A 36 -11.56 -16.61 -0.83
N PRO A 37 -12.40 -16.68 -1.89
CA PRO A 37 -13.30 -17.82 -2.09
C PRO A 37 -12.57 -19.15 -2.29
N GLY A 38 -11.39 -19.09 -2.89
CA GLY A 38 -10.62 -20.26 -3.26
C GLY A 38 -9.20 -19.89 -3.72
N PRO A 39 -8.38 -20.92 -4.02
CA PRO A 39 -7.00 -20.73 -4.44
C PRO A 39 -6.87 -20.02 -5.80
N VAL A 40 -7.84 -20.20 -6.70
CA VAL A 40 -7.81 -19.56 -8.03
C VAL A 40 -8.03 -18.06 -7.90
N GLU A 41 -9.08 -17.65 -7.20
CA GLU A 41 -9.40 -16.23 -6.96
C GLU A 41 -8.29 -15.53 -6.17
N MET A 42 -7.65 -16.26 -5.23
CA MET A 42 -6.48 -15.76 -4.52
C MET A 42 -5.33 -15.46 -5.49
N GLN A 43 -4.96 -16.40 -6.36
CA GLN A 43 -3.87 -16.20 -7.32
C GLN A 43 -4.16 -15.07 -8.30
N GLU A 44 -5.38 -15.01 -8.85
CA GLU A 44 -5.80 -13.95 -9.76
C GLU A 44 -5.66 -12.57 -9.11
N GLU A 45 -6.08 -12.45 -7.85
CA GLU A 45 -5.98 -11.19 -7.11
C GLU A 45 -4.52 -10.82 -6.79
N LEU A 46 -3.66 -11.77 -6.42
CA LEU A 46 -2.22 -11.52 -6.22
C LEU A 46 -1.56 -11.03 -7.50
N VAL A 47 -1.83 -11.69 -8.64
CA VAL A 47 -1.32 -11.27 -9.96
C VAL A 47 -1.82 -9.87 -10.32
N ARG A 48 -3.12 -9.59 -10.13
CA ARG A 48 -3.70 -8.26 -10.36
C ARG A 48 -3.02 -7.18 -9.53
N LYS A 49 -2.67 -7.46 -8.27
CA LYS A 49 -1.96 -6.51 -7.42
C LYS A 49 -0.54 -6.26 -7.86
N VAL A 50 0.24 -7.33 -8.04
CA VAL A 50 1.65 -7.23 -8.43
C VAL A 50 1.78 -6.45 -9.74
N THR A 51 0.90 -6.70 -10.71
CA THR A 51 0.88 -5.98 -12.00
C THR A 51 0.48 -4.51 -11.89
N ARG A 52 -0.20 -4.09 -10.82
CA ARG A 52 -0.67 -2.71 -10.60
C ARG A 52 0.14 -1.93 -9.56
N LEU A 53 1.08 -2.56 -8.87
CA LEU A 53 1.92 -1.95 -7.83
C LEU A 53 2.57 -0.63 -8.26
N HIS A 54 2.97 -0.53 -9.53
CA HIS A 54 3.60 0.67 -10.10
C HIS A 54 2.70 1.92 -10.07
N GLN A 55 1.38 1.75 -9.93
CA GLN A 55 0.41 2.83 -9.85
C GLN A 55 0.16 3.30 -8.40
N TRP A 56 0.51 2.49 -7.40
CA TRP A 56 0.10 2.69 -6.00
C TRP A 56 1.30 2.65 -5.04
N ASP A 57 1.57 1.51 -4.42
CA ASP A 57 2.55 1.38 -3.34
C ASP A 57 3.98 1.65 -3.81
N VAL A 58 4.37 1.14 -4.99
CA VAL A 58 5.69 1.44 -5.57
C VAL A 58 5.80 2.90 -5.99
N LEU A 59 4.72 3.50 -6.49
CA LEU A 59 4.67 4.94 -6.82
C LEU A 59 4.97 5.78 -5.58
N ARG A 60 4.29 5.47 -4.47
CA ARG A 60 4.46 6.13 -3.17
C ARG A 60 5.87 5.90 -2.62
N ALA A 61 6.32 4.65 -2.56
CA ALA A 61 7.62 4.27 -2.02
C ALA A 61 8.78 4.95 -2.76
N ASN A 62 8.71 4.99 -4.09
CA ASN A 62 9.72 5.64 -4.92
C ASN A 62 9.67 7.17 -4.80
N LYS A 63 8.53 7.81 -5.07
CA LYS A 63 8.46 9.27 -5.12
C LYS A 63 8.67 9.93 -3.76
N ALA A 64 8.16 9.31 -2.67
CA ALA A 64 8.28 9.89 -1.33
C ALA A 64 9.73 9.87 -0.82
N THR A 65 10.50 8.81 -1.13
CA THR A 65 11.91 8.69 -0.76
C THR A 65 12.79 9.56 -1.66
N GLN A 66 12.55 9.53 -2.97
CA GLN A 66 13.33 10.30 -3.95
C GLN A 66 13.17 11.81 -3.82
N ALA A 67 12.08 12.30 -3.23
CA ALA A 67 11.92 13.73 -2.93
C ALA A 67 13.04 14.29 -2.03
N TRP A 68 13.78 13.42 -1.32
CA TRP A 68 14.92 13.77 -0.49
C TRP A 68 16.23 13.13 -0.98
N GLY A 69 16.27 12.59 -2.21
CA GLY A 69 17.43 11.89 -2.75
C GLY A 69 17.84 10.68 -1.91
N LEU A 70 16.83 9.93 -1.43
CA LEU A 70 16.98 8.66 -0.74
C LEU A 70 16.50 7.54 -1.67
N GLU A 71 17.36 6.58 -1.96
CA GLU A 71 17.01 5.42 -2.78
C GLU A 71 16.27 4.38 -1.93
N GLY A 72 15.02 4.05 -2.28
CA GLY A 72 14.29 2.91 -1.71
C GLY A 72 14.44 1.67 -2.59
N ARG A 73 14.94 0.56 -2.05
CA ARG A 73 14.95 -0.75 -2.71
C ARG A 73 13.90 -1.68 -2.10
N VAL A 74 13.34 -2.54 -2.93
CA VAL A 74 12.19 -3.40 -2.59
C VAL A 74 12.50 -4.87 -2.90
N PRO A 75 13.24 -5.58 -2.02
CA PRO A 75 13.71 -6.94 -2.30
C PRO A 75 12.60 -7.95 -2.61
N PHE A 76 11.41 -7.77 -2.04
CA PHE A 76 10.24 -8.60 -2.35
C PHE A 76 9.82 -8.51 -3.83
N LEU A 77 10.14 -7.43 -4.53
CA LEU A 77 9.82 -7.23 -5.94
C LEU A 77 11.00 -7.54 -6.86
N ASP A 78 12.04 -8.21 -6.35
CA ASP A 78 13.07 -8.80 -7.21
C ASP A 78 12.44 -9.82 -8.17
N LYS A 79 12.93 -9.83 -9.42
CA LYS A 79 12.34 -10.67 -10.47
C LYS A 79 12.49 -12.15 -10.17
N ALA A 80 13.67 -12.60 -9.75
CA ALA A 80 13.90 -14.02 -9.45
C ALA A 80 13.10 -14.45 -8.22
N PHE A 81 12.99 -13.58 -7.21
CA PHE A 81 12.15 -13.83 -6.05
C PHE A 81 10.66 -13.92 -6.42
N LEU A 82 10.17 -13.03 -7.29
CA LEU A 82 8.81 -13.07 -7.82
C LEU A 82 8.54 -14.36 -8.59
N ASP A 83 9.46 -14.79 -9.46
CA ASP A 83 9.30 -16.03 -10.24
C ASP A 83 9.10 -17.25 -9.31
N VAL A 84 9.85 -17.32 -8.21
CA VAL A 84 9.66 -18.36 -7.18
C VAL A 84 8.32 -18.19 -6.48
N CYS A 85 8.05 -17.01 -5.91
CA CYS A 85 6.91 -16.82 -5.03
C CYS A 85 5.57 -16.89 -5.76
N MET A 86 5.51 -16.44 -7.01
CA MET A 86 4.30 -16.49 -7.83
C MET A 86 4.01 -17.89 -8.40
N GLY A 87 5.00 -18.80 -8.38
CA GLY A 87 4.85 -20.20 -8.76
C GLY A 87 4.44 -21.14 -7.60
N ILE A 88 4.43 -20.65 -6.35
CA ILE A 88 3.94 -21.41 -5.19
C ILE A 88 2.45 -21.71 -5.37
N ASP A 89 2.01 -22.92 -4.99
CA ASP A 89 0.59 -23.28 -4.96
C ASP A 89 -0.18 -22.24 -4.11
N PRO A 90 -1.19 -21.53 -4.68
CA PRO A 90 -1.93 -20.51 -3.95
C PRO A 90 -2.59 -21.02 -2.66
N ARG A 91 -2.85 -22.34 -2.52
CA ARG A 91 -3.33 -22.94 -1.26
C ARG A 91 -2.39 -22.68 -0.09
N GLU A 92 -1.08 -22.59 -0.33
CA GLU A 92 -0.08 -22.28 0.70
C GLU A 92 -0.10 -20.83 1.16
N LYS A 93 -0.80 -19.96 0.43
CA LYS A 93 -1.00 -18.55 0.77
C LYS A 93 -2.37 -18.28 1.38
N MET A 94 -3.30 -19.23 1.27
CA MET A 94 -4.64 -19.10 1.84
C MET A 94 -4.60 -19.02 3.37
N VAL A 95 -5.51 -18.21 3.91
CA VAL A 95 -5.65 -18.04 5.36
C VAL A 95 -6.70 -19.02 5.88
N ASN A 96 -6.34 -19.76 6.92
CA ASN A 96 -7.27 -20.61 7.66
C ASN A 96 -6.90 -20.58 9.15
N LEU A 97 -7.67 -19.83 9.94
CA LEU A 97 -7.38 -19.63 11.36
C LEU A 97 -7.69 -20.85 12.23
N GLU A 98 -8.43 -21.84 11.71
CA GLU A 98 -8.72 -23.10 12.38
C GLU A 98 -7.58 -24.12 12.18
N GLU A 99 -6.85 -23.99 11.08
CA GLU A 99 -5.71 -24.85 10.76
C GLU A 99 -4.46 -24.45 11.56
N ARG A 100 -3.69 -25.46 11.98
CA ARG A 100 -2.39 -25.31 12.65
C ARG A 100 -1.35 -26.16 11.90
N PRO A 101 -0.79 -25.70 10.77
CA PRO A 101 0.06 -26.56 9.93
C PRO A 101 1.33 -27.07 10.64
N ASP A 102 1.84 -26.31 11.61
CA ASP A 102 2.98 -26.70 12.46
C ASP A 102 2.56 -27.19 13.86
N GLY A 103 1.26 -27.38 14.10
CA GLY A 103 0.69 -27.77 15.38
C GLY A 103 0.59 -26.65 16.42
N VAL A 104 1.10 -25.44 16.14
CA VAL A 104 1.18 -24.34 17.12
C VAL A 104 0.48 -23.08 16.63
N HIS A 105 0.80 -22.62 15.41
CA HIS A 105 0.40 -21.33 14.90
C HIS A 105 -0.76 -21.44 13.90
N PRO A 106 -1.79 -20.56 13.97
CA PRO A 106 -2.83 -20.49 12.95
C PRO A 106 -2.23 -20.23 11.58
N ARG A 107 -2.87 -20.74 10.52
CA ARG A 107 -2.53 -20.36 9.14
C ARG A 107 -2.97 -18.92 8.86
N LEU A 108 -2.19 -17.97 9.36
CA LEU A 108 -2.38 -16.52 9.22
C LEU A 108 -2.01 -16.02 7.81
N GLU A 109 -2.29 -14.75 7.55
CA GLU A 109 -1.80 -14.08 6.35
C GLU A 109 -0.26 -14.18 6.27
N LYS A 110 0.25 -14.47 5.07
CA LYS A 110 1.67 -14.73 4.81
C LYS A 110 2.27 -15.89 5.60
N TYR A 111 1.48 -16.91 5.98
CA TYR A 111 1.97 -18.06 6.77
C TYR A 111 3.27 -18.66 6.22
N ILE A 112 3.31 -18.98 4.92
CA ILE A 112 4.51 -19.55 4.27
C ILE A 112 5.75 -18.66 4.41
N LEU A 113 5.57 -17.33 4.32
CA LEU A 113 6.67 -16.39 4.54
C LEU A 113 7.12 -16.41 6.00
N ARG A 114 6.19 -16.44 6.95
CA ARG A 114 6.51 -16.51 8.39
C ARG A 114 7.30 -17.79 8.69
N LYS A 115 6.85 -18.94 8.20
CA LYS A 115 7.55 -20.22 8.36
C LYS A 115 8.94 -20.24 7.72
N ALA A 116 9.13 -19.57 6.59
CA ALA A 116 10.45 -19.48 5.96
C ALA A 116 11.50 -18.74 6.83
N PHE A 117 11.06 -17.91 7.78
CA PHE A 117 11.90 -17.21 8.74
C PHE A 117 11.73 -17.69 10.19
N ASP A 118 11.01 -18.80 10.39
CA ASP A 118 10.79 -19.45 11.69
C ASP A 118 11.95 -20.41 11.99
N ASP A 119 13.07 -19.82 12.44
CA ASP A 119 14.30 -20.54 12.81
C ASP A 119 14.42 -20.61 14.34
N ALA A 120 14.23 -21.81 14.91
CA ALA A 120 14.26 -22.04 16.34
C ALA A 120 15.67 -21.95 16.94
N GLU A 121 16.71 -22.25 16.15
CA GLU A 121 18.11 -22.20 16.62
C GLU A 121 18.67 -20.79 16.51
N ARG A 122 18.29 -20.07 15.45
CA ARG A 122 18.74 -18.71 15.18
C ARG A 122 17.59 -17.79 14.72
N PRO A 123 16.72 -17.36 15.65
CA PRO A 123 15.56 -16.55 15.31
C PRO A 123 15.94 -15.23 14.61
N TYR A 124 15.34 -14.97 13.45
CA TYR A 124 15.47 -13.68 12.75
C TYR A 124 14.70 -12.56 13.46
N LEU A 125 13.57 -12.90 14.06
CA LEU A 125 12.64 -11.99 14.73
C LEU A 125 12.14 -12.63 16.03
N PRO A 126 11.75 -11.83 17.04
CA PRO A 126 11.00 -12.35 18.18
C PRO A 126 9.70 -13.02 17.71
N GLU A 127 9.29 -14.10 18.38
CA GLU A 127 8.07 -14.85 18.06
C GLU A 127 6.82 -13.95 18.03
N SER A 128 6.72 -13.02 18.98
CA SER A 128 5.63 -12.03 19.06
C SER A 128 5.56 -11.08 17.87
N VAL A 129 6.63 -10.92 17.10
CA VAL A 129 6.67 -10.15 15.85
C VAL A 129 6.41 -11.08 14.67
N LEU A 130 7.05 -12.24 14.63
CA LEU A 130 6.95 -13.22 13.54
C LEU A 130 5.52 -13.71 13.33
N TRP A 131 4.75 -13.87 14.42
CA TRP A 131 3.38 -14.37 14.39
C TRP A 131 2.32 -13.31 14.68
N ARG A 132 2.71 -12.02 14.66
CA ARG A 132 1.79 -10.90 14.83
C ARG A 132 0.84 -10.79 13.64
N GLN A 133 -0.45 -10.62 13.93
CA GLN A 133 -1.43 -10.29 12.90
C GLN A 133 -1.10 -8.95 12.23
N LYS A 134 -1.37 -8.86 10.93
CA LYS A 134 -1.23 -7.63 10.15
C LYS A 134 -2.12 -6.53 10.72
N GLU A 135 -1.49 -5.38 10.97
CA GLU A 135 -2.16 -4.09 11.16
C GLU A 135 -1.87 -3.19 9.96
N GLN A 136 -2.84 -2.39 9.52
CA GLN A 136 -2.63 -1.47 8.40
C GLN A 136 -1.73 -0.29 8.82
N PHE A 137 -1.03 0.29 7.85
CA PHE A 137 -0.08 1.38 8.10
C PHE A 137 -0.78 2.66 8.64
N SER A 138 -2.06 2.86 8.31
CA SER A 138 -2.88 3.96 8.86
C SER A 138 -3.14 3.79 10.35
N ASP A 139 -3.36 2.56 10.80
CA ASP A 139 -3.75 2.28 12.19
C ASP A 139 -2.54 2.35 13.12
N GLY A 140 -1.36 1.96 12.63
CA GLY A 140 -0.11 2.00 13.40
C GLY A 140 0.54 3.38 13.56
N GLN A 141 0.09 4.41 12.82
CA GLN A 141 0.67 5.76 12.85
C GLN A 141 -0.10 6.74 13.77
N GLY A 142 -1.21 6.27 14.36
CA GLY A 142 -2.08 7.04 15.25
C GLY A 142 -3.27 7.66 14.52
N TYR A 143 -4.48 7.46 15.07
CA TYR A 143 -5.75 7.95 14.52
C TYR A 143 -5.77 9.48 14.26
N ASP A 144 -5.03 10.25 15.07
CA ASP A 144 -4.97 11.72 14.98
C ASP A 144 -4.42 12.25 13.64
N TRP A 145 -3.59 11.47 12.92
CA TRP A 145 -3.07 11.94 11.63
C TRP A 145 -4.15 11.97 10.54
N VAL A 146 -4.96 10.91 10.44
CA VAL A 146 -6.04 10.83 9.44
C VAL A 146 -7.16 11.83 9.79
N ASP A 147 -7.53 11.90 11.06
CA ASP A 147 -8.54 12.86 11.53
C ASP A 147 -8.06 14.31 11.41
N GLY A 148 -6.76 14.56 11.61
CA GLY A 148 -6.13 15.85 11.34
C GLY A 148 -6.25 16.27 9.88
N LEU A 149 -5.99 15.36 8.93
CA LEU A 149 -6.13 15.65 7.50
C LEU A 149 -7.59 15.95 7.12
N ARG A 150 -8.55 15.19 7.66
CA ARG A 150 -9.98 15.43 7.43
C ARG A 150 -10.40 16.80 7.95
N ARG A 151 -10.05 17.13 9.21
CA ARG A 151 -10.33 18.44 9.81
C ARG A 151 -9.72 19.59 9.00
N TYR A 152 -8.50 19.43 8.51
CA TYR A 152 -7.86 20.42 7.66
C TYR A 152 -8.61 20.60 6.32
N ALA A 153 -9.01 19.50 5.69
CA ALA A 153 -9.78 19.56 4.46
C ALA A 153 -11.17 20.20 4.65
N ASP A 154 -11.82 19.98 5.80
CA ASP A 154 -13.09 20.61 6.15
C ASP A 154 -12.98 22.13 6.32
N GLN A 155 -11.82 22.62 6.77
CA GLN A 155 -11.51 24.05 6.89
C GLN A 155 -11.20 24.68 5.53
N GLU A 156 -10.47 23.97 4.68
CA GLU A 156 -10.02 24.49 3.38
C GLU A 156 -11.09 24.45 2.29
N ILE A 157 -12.06 23.52 2.38
CA ILE A 157 -13.10 23.32 1.37
C ILE A 157 -14.47 23.62 1.97
N SER A 158 -15.09 24.71 1.53
CA SER A 158 -16.44 25.08 1.98
C SER A 158 -17.51 24.10 1.48
N ASP A 159 -18.63 24.00 2.20
CA ASP A 159 -19.77 23.17 1.79
C ASP A 159 -20.34 23.61 0.42
N ALA A 160 -20.29 24.92 0.12
CA ALA A 160 -20.74 25.47 -1.16
C ALA A 160 -19.82 25.09 -2.33
N GLU A 161 -18.50 25.03 -2.11
CA GLU A 161 -17.55 24.51 -3.10
C GLU A 161 -17.73 23.00 -3.30
N PHE A 162 -17.92 22.26 -2.21
CA PHE A 162 -18.11 20.82 -2.26
C PHE A 162 -19.44 20.43 -2.92
N ALA A 163 -20.51 21.20 -2.70
CA ALA A 163 -21.80 20.98 -3.37
C ALA A 163 -21.68 21.08 -4.90
N ARG A 164 -20.86 22.00 -5.40
CA ARG A 164 -20.62 22.22 -6.85
C ARG A 164 -19.44 21.41 -7.41
N ARG A 165 -18.91 20.44 -6.66
CA ARG A 165 -17.71 19.68 -7.07
C ARG A 165 -17.87 18.94 -8.40
N ALA A 166 -19.08 18.48 -8.75
CA ALA A 166 -19.34 17.79 -10.00
C ALA A 166 -19.25 18.72 -11.21
N GLU A 167 -19.57 20.02 -11.04
CA GLU A 167 -19.41 21.03 -12.08
C GLU A 167 -17.92 21.32 -12.33
N ARG A 168 -17.14 21.42 -11.25
CA ARG A 168 -15.69 21.67 -11.33
C ARG A 168 -14.90 20.45 -11.83
N PHE A 169 -15.26 19.26 -11.34
CA PHE A 169 -14.57 18.00 -11.59
C PHE A 169 -15.55 16.99 -12.21
N PRO A 170 -15.92 17.13 -13.49
CA PRO A 170 -16.89 16.24 -14.12
C PRO A 170 -16.37 14.80 -14.34
N ARG A 171 -15.06 14.58 -14.18
CA ARG A 171 -14.41 13.26 -14.26
C ARG A 171 -13.73 12.94 -12.94
N GLU A 172 -13.99 11.74 -12.42
CA GLU A 172 -13.52 11.29 -11.11
C GLU A 172 -13.87 12.31 -10.02
N THR A 173 -15.17 12.62 -9.95
CA THR A 173 -15.73 13.62 -9.03
C THR A 173 -15.36 13.27 -7.58
N PRO A 174 -14.75 14.19 -6.81
CA PRO A 174 -14.39 13.92 -5.43
C PRO A 174 -15.55 13.43 -4.57
N GLU A 175 -15.35 12.34 -3.85
CA GLU A 175 -16.36 11.78 -2.93
C GLU A 175 -16.27 12.38 -1.52
N SER A 176 -15.16 13.03 -1.19
CA SER A 176 -14.93 13.70 0.09
C SER A 176 -14.20 15.04 -0.09
N LYS A 177 -14.30 15.92 0.92
CA LYS A 177 -13.54 17.18 0.94
C LYS A 177 -12.02 16.95 0.96
N GLU A 178 -11.57 15.88 1.59
CA GLU A 178 -10.17 15.45 1.55
C GLU A 178 -9.71 15.16 0.11
N TYR A 179 -10.47 14.35 -0.64
CA TYR A 179 -10.14 14.07 -2.03
C TYR A 179 -10.27 15.32 -2.91
N TYR A 180 -11.25 16.19 -2.62
CA TYR A 180 -11.38 17.49 -3.29
C TYR A 180 -10.11 18.33 -3.11
N LEU A 181 -9.63 18.45 -1.88
CA LEU A 181 -8.40 19.19 -1.56
C LEU A 181 -7.20 18.60 -2.29
N LEU A 182 -7.02 17.27 -2.25
CA LEU A 182 -5.93 16.59 -2.97
C LEU A 182 -6.01 16.81 -4.48
N ARG A 183 -7.21 16.74 -5.07
CA ARG A 183 -7.43 16.99 -6.50
C ARG A 183 -7.18 18.44 -6.88
N LYS A 184 -7.58 19.40 -6.04
CA LYS A 184 -7.29 20.84 -6.21
C LYS A 184 -5.77 21.07 -6.26
N LEU A 185 -5.03 20.56 -5.27
CA LEU A 185 -3.57 20.67 -5.21
C LEU A 185 -2.90 20.00 -6.43
N PHE A 186 -3.39 18.82 -6.83
CA PHE A 186 -2.89 18.15 -8.03
C PHE A 186 -3.04 19.02 -9.29
N GLU A 187 -4.21 19.60 -9.51
CA GLU A 187 -4.44 20.45 -10.69
C GLU A 187 -3.59 21.74 -10.64
N GLU A 188 -3.40 22.34 -9.46
CA GLU A 188 -2.52 23.52 -9.26
C GLU A 188 -1.05 23.24 -9.64
N HIS A 189 -0.55 22.03 -9.34
CA HIS A 189 0.83 21.66 -9.65
C HIS A 189 1.02 21.14 -11.07
N TYR A 190 0.09 20.31 -11.57
CA TYR A 190 0.31 19.49 -12.78
C TYR A 190 -0.62 19.81 -13.94
N CYS A 191 -1.66 20.63 -13.74
CA CYS A 191 -2.66 20.96 -14.76
C CYS A 191 -2.67 22.45 -15.13
N LYS A 192 -1.55 23.16 -14.96
CA LYS A 192 -1.44 24.60 -15.26
C LYS A 192 -1.77 24.99 -16.71
N ARG A 193 -1.61 24.06 -17.64
CA ARG A 193 -1.93 24.24 -19.06
C ARG A 193 -3.21 23.48 -19.38
N GLU A 194 -4.26 24.22 -19.76
CA GLU A 194 -5.57 23.63 -20.08
C GLU A 194 -5.46 22.54 -21.17
N ALA A 195 -4.64 22.79 -22.19
CA ALA A 195 -4.42 21.87 -23.29
C ALA A 195 -3.85 20.50 -22.86
N THR A 196 -3.17 20.40 -21.71
CA THR A 196 -2.57 19.15 -21.22
C THR A 196 -3.18 18.64 -19.92
N LYS A 197 -4.16 19.37 -19.36
CA LYS A 197 -4.85 19.00 -18.12
C LYS A 197 -5.40 17.58 -18.14
N HIS A 198 -6.03 17.19 -19.25
CA HIS A 198 -6.60 15.85 -19.43
C HIS A 198 -5.53 14.74 -19.36
N ASN A 199 -4.32 14.99 -19.88
CA ASN A 199 -3.22 14.02 -19.85
C ASN A 199 -2.69 13.82 -18.43
N SER A 200 -2.54 14.91 -17.66
CA SER A 200 -2.09 14.83 -16.27
C SER A 200 -3.10 14.09 -15.39
N ILE A 201 -4.41 14.30 -15.60
CA ILE A 201 -5.44 13.58 -14.85
C ILE A 201 -5.46 12.09 -15.24
N ALA A 202 -5.27 11.77 -16.53
CA ALA A 202 -5.33 10.39 -17.04
C ALA A 202 -4.25 9.46 -16.48
N VAL A 203 -3.15 9.99 -15.94
CA VAL A 203 -2.10 9.16 -15.30
C VAL A 203 -2.38 8.86 -13.82
N VAL A 204 -3.40 9.48 -13.23
CA VAL A 204 -3.85 9.12 -11.87
C VAL A 204 -4.70 7.85 -12.00
N PRO A 205 -4.31 6.74 -11.36
CA PRO A 205 -5.06 5.49 -11.48
C PRO A 205 -6.46 5.64 -10.88
N SER A 206 -7.46 5.08 -11.58
CA SER A 206 -8.84 4.97 -11.11
C SER A 206 -9.19 3.54 -10.66
N GLY A 207 -10.31 3.41 -9.97
CA GLY A 207 -10.85 2.14 -9.46
C GLY A 207 -10.30 1.71 -8.10
N LYS A 208 -10.61 0.47 -7.70
CA LYS A 208 -10.21 -0.08 -6.40
C LYS A 208 -8.69 -0.03 -6.21
N SER A 209 -8.27 0.56 -5.09
CA SER A 209 -6.87 0.61 -4.67
C SER A 209 -6.33 -0.80 -4.33
N ILE A 210 -5.02 -0.92 -4.10
CA ILE A 210 -4.37 -2.18 -3.72
C ILE A 210 -4.72 -2.58 -2.27
N ALA A 211 -4.84 -1.62 -1.35
CA ALA A 211 -5.08 -1.92 0.07
C ALA A 211 -6.57 -1.95 0.47
N CYS A 212 -7.45 -1.33 -0.32
CA CYS A 212 -8.88 -1.25 -0.05
C CYS A 212 -9.65 -1.88 -1.24
N SER A 213 -9.89 -3.18 -1.19
CA SER A 213 -10.66 -3.89 -2.23
C SER A 213 -11.57 -4.97 -1.66
#